data_AF-A0AAU4EI18-F1
#
_entry.id   AF-A0AAU4EI18-F1
#
_cell.length_a   1.000
_cell.length_b   1.000
_cell.length_c   1.000
_cell.angle_alpha   90.00
_cell.angle_beta   90.00
_cell.angle_gamma   90.00
#
_symmetry.space_group_name_H-M   'P 1'
#
loop_
_entity.id
_entity.type
_entity.pdbx_description
1 polymer ?
#
loop_
_entity_poly.entity_id
_entity_poly.type
_entity_poly.pdbx_seq_one_letter_code
_entity_poly.pdbx_strand_id
1 'polypeptide(L)' 'MTAEALVVCADVARTFGTGDAAVVAVHGSSCSVHSGSRIAVAGPSGSG' A
#
# COMPACT_ATOMS: atom_id res chain seq x y z
N MET A 1 3.52 -15.15 21.04
CA MET A 1 2.57 -14.04 20.87
C MET A 1 2.90 -13.37 19.55
N THR A 2 1.96 -13.31 18.60
CA THR A 2 2.13 -12.46 17.42
C THR A 2 2.00 -11.02 17.87
N ALA A 3 2.99 -10.18 17.56
CA ALA A 3 2.94 -8.76 17.89
C ALA A 3 1.71 -8.13 17.22
N GLU A 4 0.97 -7.29 17.96
CA GLU A 4 -0.19 -6.57 17.43
C GLU A 4 0.22 -5.75 16.20
N ALA A 5 -0.61 -5.78 15.15
CA ALA A 5 -0.37 -4.96 13.96
C ALA A 5 -0.68 -3.50 14.29
N LEU A 6 0.30 -2.62 14.08
CA LEU A 6 0.14 -1.18 14.25
C LEU A 6 -0.58 -0.55 13.05
N VAL A 7 -0.39 -1.13 11.87
CA VAL A 7 -1.05 -0.72 10.62
C VAL A 7 -1.61 -1.95 9.95
N VAL A 8 -2.84 -1.83 9.45
CA VAL A 8 -3.50 -2.85 8.62
C VAL A 8 -4.07 -2.15 7.38
N CYS A 9 -3.61 -2.56 6.21
CA CYS A 9 -4.21 -2.26 4.92
C CYS A 9 -4.99 -3.49 4.48
N ALA A 10 -6.29 -3.32 4.23
CA ALA A 10 -7.15 -4.37 3.67
C ALA A 10 -7.71 -3.87 2.35
N ASP A 11 -7.22 -4.48 1.25
CA ASP A 11 -7.60 -4.16 -0.13
C ASP A 11 -7.60 -2.66 -0.46
N VAL A 12 -6.59 -1.94 0.01
CA VAL A 12 -6.49 -0.50 -0.16
C VAL A 12 -6.05 -0.20 -1.59
N ALA A 13 -6.76 0.70 -2.27
CA ALA A 13 -6.45 1.15 -3.62
C ALA A 13 -6.43 2.68 -3.70
N ARG A 14 -5.68 3.20 -4.68
CA ARG A 14 -5.58 4.63 -4.94
C ARG A 14 -5.58 4.94 -6.44
N THR A 15 -6.54 5.76 -6.83
CA THR A 15 -6.62 6.37 -8.17
C THR A 15 -6.46 7.88 -8.06
N PHE A 16 -5.71 8.48 -8.97
CA PHE A 16 -5.60 9.92 -9.15
C PHE A 16 -6.28 10.36 -10.45
N GLY A 17 -6.83 11.57 -10.46
CA GLY A 17 -7.60 12.08 -11.59
C GLY A 17 -8.99 11.44 -11.69
N THR A 18 -9.66 11.72 -12.82
CA THR A 18 -11.05 11.31 -13.10
C THR A 18 -11.24 11.08 -14.60
N GLY A 19 -12.24 10.28 -14.96
CA GLY A 19 -12.54 9.97 -16.37
C GLY A 19 -11.41 9.23 -17.07
N ASP A 20 -11.29 9.42 -18.38
CA ASP A 20 -10.33 8.69 -19.23
C ASP A 20 -8.87 8.97 -18.90
N ALA A 21 -8.58 10.04 -18.16
CA ALA A 21 -7.24 10.42 -17.73
C ALA A 21 -6.88 9.92 -16.31
N ALA A 22 -7.73 9.09 -15.69
CA ALA A 22 -7.47 8.57 -14.36
C ALA A 22 -6.29 7.57 -14.35
N VAL A 23 -5.44 7.66 -13.32
CA VAL A 23 -4.28 6.78 -13.13
C VAL A 23 -4.45 5.98 -11.85
N VAL A 24 -4.39 4.66 -11.96
CA VAL A 24 -4.36 3.77 -10.79
C VAL A 24 -2.92 3.70 -10.30
N ALA A 25 -2.64 4.38 -9.18
CA ALA A 25 -1.33 4.41 -8.56
C ALA A 25 -1.10 3.15 -7.72
N VAL A 26 -2.09 2.80 -6.90
CA VAL A 26 -2.07 1.58 -6.09
C VAL A 26 -3.29 0.73 -6.45
N HIS A 27 -3.04 -0.45 -6.99
CA HIS A 27 -4.06 -1.50 -7.08
C HIS A 27 -4.35 -2.07 -5.68
N GLY A 28 -5.51 -2.70 -5.51
CA GLY A 28 -5.93 -3.32 -4.25
C GLY A 28 -4.79 -4.06 -3.55
N SER A 29 -4.33 -3.51 -2.44
CA SER A 29 -3.15 -3.97 -1.73
C SER A 29 -3.46 -4.24 -0.26
N SER A 30 -3.01 -5.40 0.22
CA SER A 30 -3.21 -5.84 1.59
C SER A 30 -1.87 -6.08 2.26
N CYS A 31 -1.64 -5.44 3.41
CA CYS A 31 -0.42 -5.58 4.18
C CYS A 31 -0.64 -5.21 5.65
N SER A 32 0.26 -5.67 6.52
CA SER A 32 0.28 -5.30 7.93
C SER A 32 1.70 -4.89 8.33
N VAL A 33 1.79 -3.91 9.24
CA VAL A 33 3.05 -3.48 9.85
C VAL A 33 2.96 -3.72 11.35
N HIS A 34 3.88 -4.51 11.88
CA HIS A 34 3.96 -4.83 13.30
C HIS A 34 4.98 -3.96 14.03
N SER A 35 4.87 -3.87 15.35
CA SER A 35 5.86 -3.16 16.18
C SER A 35 7.28 -3.66 15.94
N GLY A 36 8.24 -2.76 15.74
CA GLY A 36 9.65 -3.11 15.49
C GLY A 36 9.97 -3.54 14.06
N SER A 37 9.01 -3.53 13.14
CA SER A 37 9.26 -3.85 11.73
C SER A 37 10.23 -2.85 11.09
N ARG A 38 11.21 -3.35 10.33
CA ARG A 38 12.10 -2.55 9.48
C ARG A 38 11.89 -2.97 8.03
N ILE A 39 10.96 -2.28 7.36
CA ILE A 39 10.46 -2.66 6.03
C ILE A 39 11.11 -1.76 4.97
N ALA A 40 11.52 -2.36 3.85
CA ALA A 40 11.87 -1.65 2.64
C ALA A 40 10.75 -1.80 1.62
N VAL A 41 10.32 -0.69 1.03
CA VAL A 41 9.45 -0.68 -0.15
C VAL A 41 10.33 -0.31 -1.34
N ALA A 42 10.41 -1.18 -2.33
CA ALA A 42 11.29 -1.02 -3.47
C ALA A 42 10.54 -1.32 -4.78
N GLY A 43 10.83 -0.54 -5.80
CA GLY A 43 10.23 -0.65 -7.12
C GLY A 43 10.75 0.44 -8.05
N PRO A 44 10.51 0.33 -9.37
CA PRO A 44 10.84 1.40 -10.31
C PRO A 44 10.02 2.66 -10.00
N SER A 45 10.48 3.81 -10.50
CA SER A 45 9.74 5.07 -10.40
C SER A 45 8.32 4.90 -10.99
N GLY A 46 7.29 5.33 -10.25
CA GLY A 46 5.88 5.22 -10.65
C GLY A 46 5.21 3.87 -10.40
N SER A 47 5.81 2.98 -9.59
CA SER A 47 5.24 1.66 -9.26
C SER A 47 4.17 1.65 -8.16
N GLY A 48 3.89 2.80 -7.56
CA GLY A 48 2.91 2.99 -6.50
C GLY A 48 2.41 4.42 -6.46
#